data_AF-A0A429MI51-F1
#
_entry.id   AF-A0A429MI51-F1
#
_cell.length_a   1.000
_cell.length_b   1.000
_cell.length_c   1.000
_cell.angle_alpha   90.00
_cell.angle_beta   90.00
_cell.angle_gamma   90.00
#
_symmetry.space_group_name_H-M   'P 1'
#
loop_
_entity.id
_entity.type
_entity.pdbx_description
1 polymer ?
#
loop_
_entity_poly.entity_id
_entity_poly.type
_entity_poly.pdbx_seq_one_letter_code
_entity_poly.pdbx_strand_id
1 'polypeptide(L)' 'YEIDHIDTMFAAEDRKAAGITAPPDGLYFIQCYYPEQFDLPQPPLGPHWLNLPE' A
#
# COMPACT_ATOMS: atom_id res chain seq x y z
N TYR A 1 16.87 10.29 5.66
CA TYR A 1 17.72 9.29 4.97
C TYR A 1 18.13 9.89 3.66
N GLU A 2 19.32 9.54 3.17
CA GLU A 2 19.72 9.83 1.80
C GLU A 2 18.77 9.12 0.81
N ILE A 3 18.71 9.62 -0.42
CA ILE A 3 17.78 9.14 -1.46
C ILE A 3 18.02 7.66 -1.80
N ASP A 4 19.27 7.20 -1.70
CA ASP A 4 19.74 5.84 -2.00
C ASP A 4 19.54 4.82 -0.87
N HIS A 5 19.01 5.26 0.28
CA HIS A 5 18.83 4.40 1.45
C HIS A 5 17.93 3.19 1.17
N ILE A 6 16.91 3.37 0.33
CA ILE A 6 15.96 2.31 -0.04
C ILE A 6 16.66 1.18 -0.80
N ASP A 7 17.54 1.52 -1.77
CA ASP A 7 18.25 0.53 -2.57
C ASP A 7 19.20 -0.32 -1.70
N THR A 8 19.91 0.34 -0.79
CA THR A 8 20.80 -0.33 0.18
C THR A 8 20.03 -1.28 1.09
N MET A 9 18.84 -0.87 1.55
CA MET A 9 17.97 -1.69 2.40
C MET A 9 17.44 -2.92 1.65
N PHE A 10 17.00 -2.77 0.40
CA PHE A 10 16.50 -3.89 -0.40
C PHE A 10 17.61 -4.90 -0.71
N ALA A 11 18.80 -4.43 -1.07
CA ALA A 11 19.95 -5.31 -1.36
C ALA A 11 20.38 -6.17 -0.17
N ALA A 12 20.09 -5.75 1.07
CA ALA A 12 20.43 -6.50 2.27
C ALA A 12 19.51 -7.69 2.53
N GLU A 13 18.27 -7.68 2.00
CA GLU A 13 17.22 -8.68 2.27
C GLU A 13 17.04 -9.02 3.77
N ASP A 14 17.37 -8.07 4.66
CA ASP A 14 17.38 -8.26 6.12
C ASP A 14 16.38 -7.31 6.79
N ARG A 15 15.38 -7.87 7.49
CA ARG A 15 14.39 -7.11 8.27
C ARG A 15 15.04 -6.20 9.31
N LYS A 16 16.23 -6.52 9.83
CA LYS A 16 16.95 -5.68 10.80
C LYS A 16 17.50 -4.40 10.18
N ALA A 17 17.72 -4.37 8.87
CA ALA A 17 18.13 -3.17 8.14
C ALA A 17 16.95 -2.23 7.82
N ALA A 18 15.72 -2.73 7.91
CA ALA A 18 14.51 -1.96 7.65
C ALA A 18 14.03 -1.16 8.87
N GLY A 19 13.26 -0.10 8.60
CA GLY A 19 12.64 0.72 9.64
C GLY A 19 11.65 -0.02 10.54
N ILE A 20 11.15 0.68 11.56
CA ILE A 20 10.08 0.15 12.42
C ILE A 20 8.79 0.00 11.61
N THR A 21 7.94 -0.95 12.02
CA THR A 21 6.62 -1.12 11.42
C THR A 21 5.77 0.11 11.72
N ALA A 22 5.16 0.72 10.71
CA ALA A 22 4.26 1.85 10.89
C ALA A 22 3.02 1.44 11.71
N PRO A 23 2.40 2.36 12.48
CA PRO A 23 1.13 2.10 13.14
C PRO A 23 0.02 1.72 12.16
N PRO A 24 -0.93 0.85 12.55
CA PRO A 24 -1.95 0.34 11.63
C PRO A 24 -3.03 1.36 11.27
N ASP A 25 -3.26 2.38 12.10
CA ASP A 25 -4.43 3.27 11.99
C ASP A 25 -4.45 4.13 10.72
N GLY A 26 -3.31 4.29 10.06
CA GLY A 26 -3.18 5.04 8.80
C GLY A 26 -3.31 4.20 7.53
N LEU A 27 -3.45 2.87 7.64
CA LEU A 27 -3.49 1.95 6.50
C LEU A 27 -4.93 1.56 6.16
N TYR A 28 -5.35 1.82 4.91
CA TYR A 28 -6.69 1.51 4.42
C TYR A 28 -6.63 0.49 3.27
N PHE A 29 -7.42 -0.58 3.38
CA PHE A 29 -7.63 -1.51 2.27
C PHE A 29 -8.70 -0.94 1.34
N ILE A 30 -8.28 -0.53 0.14
CA ILE A 30 -9.15 0.25 -0.77
C ILE A 30 -9.70 -0.57 -1.95
N GLN A 31 -8.98 -1.58 -2.43
CA GLN A 31 -9.35 -2.32 -3.64
C GLN A 31 -8.64 -3.68 -3.69
N CYS A 32 -9.26 -4.62 -4.38
CA CYS A 32 -8.61 -5.83 -4.89
C CYS A 32 -9.09 -6.13 -6.31
N TYR A 33 -8.25 -6.79 -7.09
CA TYR A 33 -8.56 -7.12 -8.48
C TYR A 33 -8.92 -8.60 -8.59
N TYR A 34 -10.04 -8.86 -9.27
CA TYR A 34 -10.48 -10.19 -9.64
C TYR A 34 -10.56 -10.29 -11.17
N PRO A 35 -10.39 -11.48 -11.73
CA PRO A 35 -10.63 -11.71 -13.15
C PRO A 35 -12.03 -11.24 -13.59
N GLU A 36 -12.12 -10.69 -14.79
CA GLU A 36 -13.34 -10.03 -15.30
C GLU A 36 -14.57 -10.96 -15.33
N GLN A 37 -14.38 -12.27 -15.53
CA GLN A 37 -15.49 -13.24 -15.60
C GLN A 37 -16.34 -13.33 -14.33
N PHE A 38 -15.84 -12.81 -13.21
CA PHE A 38 -16.58 -12.79 -11.95
C PHE A 38 -17.57 -11.62 -11.84
N ASP A 39 -17.48 -10.62 -12.73
CA ASP A 39 -18.40 -9.48 -12.84
C ASP A 39 -18.77 -8.86 -11.48
N LEU A 40 -17.74 -8.61 -10.66
CA LEU A 40 -17.93 -8.10 -9.31
C LEU A 40 -18.25 -6.60 -9.32
N PRO A 41 -19.07 -6.12 -8.37
CA PRO A 41 -19.33 -4.69 -8.21
C PRO A 41 -18.04 -3.88 -8.02
N GLN A 42 -17.98 -2.70 -8.64
CA GLN A 42 -16.87 -1.75 -8.53
C GLN A 42 -17.31 -0.52 -7.73
N PRO A 43 -17.31 -0.58 -6.38
CA PRO A 43 -17.64 0.58 -5.57
C PRO A 43 -16.54 1.66 -5.70
N PRO A 44 -16.85 2.94 -5.44
CA PRO A 44 -15.84 4.00 -5.37
C PRO A 44 -14.74 3.67 -4.35
N LEU A 45 -13.49 4.02 -4.68
CA LEU A 45 -12.36 3.79 -3.79
C LEU A 45 -12.51 4.62 -2.51
N GLY A 46 -12.44 3.95 -1.37
CA GLY A 46 -12.34 4.61 -0.08
C GLY A 46 -10.92 5.14 0.21
N PRO A 47 -10.70 5.71 1.41
CA PRO A 47 -11.70 6.04 2.42
C PRO A 47 -12.47 7.32 2.06
N HIS A 48 -13.74 7.43 2.47
CA HIS A 48 -14.63 8.52 2.06
C HIS A 48 -14.11 9.94 2.37
N TRP A 49 -13.26 10.10 3.38
CA TRP A 49 -12.67 11.40 3.74
C TRP A 49 -11.52 11.83 2.82
N LEU A 50 -10.93 10.91 2.04
CA LEU A 50 -9.80 11.21 1.15
C LEU A 50 -10.23 11.92 -0.13
N ASN A 51 -11.53 11.90 -0.46
CA ASN A 51 -12.12 12.56 -1.62
C ASN A 51 -11.35 12.26 -2.93
N LEU A 52 -11.05 10.98 -3.18
CA LEU A 52 -10.42 10.57 -4.41
C LEU A 52 -11.33 10.89 -5.61
N PRO A 53 -10.77 11.37 -6.74
CA PRO A 53 -11.55 11.56 -7.95
C PRO A 53 -12.07 10.21 -8.47
N GLU A 54 -13.25 10.24 -9.10
CA GLU A 54 -13.80 9.10 -9.87
C GLU A 54 -12.94 8.79 -11.10
#